data_AF-A0A2T3BCX7-F1
#
_entry.id   AF-A0A2T3BCX7-F1
#
_cell.length_a   1.000
_cell.length_b   1.000
_cell.length_c   1.000
_cell.angle_alpha   90.00
_cell.angle_beta   90.00
_cell.angle_gamma   90.00
#
_symmetry.space_group_name_H-M   'P 1'
#
loop_
_entity.id
_entity.type
_entity.pdbx_description
1 polymer ?
#
loop_
_entity_poly.entity_id
_entity_poly.type
_entity_poly.pdbx_seq_one_letter_code
_entity_poly.pdbx_strand_id
1 'polypeptide(L)'
;MEDEAGGLFDIEISSDESVDESDKVPRDFQSEADFEKQRQEWKPKNELGEIWKTLKLPVDNPSKPESQTILHAIEELYFFGRYKEAGEVADEVLKGKLNEDFRKTVNDYKGRCEARSIKPADKEDIDTSQ
;
A
#
# COMPACT_ATOMS: atom_id res chain seq x y z
N MET A 1 36.14 -33.23 28.36
CA MET A 1 36.18 -32.01 27.55
C MET A 1 35.43 -32.39 26.30
N GLU A 2 34.17 -31.99 26.23
CA GLU A 2 33.27 -32.26 25.11
C GLU A 2 33.57 -31.21 24.05
N ASP A 3 34.25 -31.60 22.97
CA ASP A 3 34.49 -30.72 21.83
C ASP A 3 33.23 -30.74 20.93
N GLU A 4 32.25 -29.96 21.36
CA GLU A 4 31.09 -29.54 20.57
C GLU A 4 31.55 -28.50 19.55
N ALA A 5 32.00 -28.96 18.39
CA ALA A 5 32.28 -28.13 17.22
C ALA A 5 31.63 -28.72 15.97
N GLY A 6 30.34 -29.03 16.07
CA GLY A 6 29.44 -29.11 14.91
C GLY A 6 28.75 -27.76 14.78
N GLY A 7 29.36 -26.87 14.00
CA GLY A 7 28.82 -25.53 13.78
C GLY A 7 27.55 -25.60 12.95
N LEU A 8 26.59 -24.71 13.21
CA LEU A 8 25.29 -24.59 12.54
C LEU A 8 25.33 -24.46 10.99
N PHE A 9 26.52 -24.45 10.39
CA PHE A 9 26.77 -24.38 8.96
C PHE A 9 27.81 -25.40 8.45
N ASP A 10 27.93 -26.57 9.07
CA ASP A 10 28.67 -27.71 8.51
C ASP A 10 27.88 -28.35 7.36
N ILE A 11 27.81 -27.64 6.23
CA ILE A 11 27.39 -28.21 4.95
C ILE A 11 28.65 -28.84 4.33
N GLU A 12 28.87 -30.13 4.60
CA GLU A 12 29.80 -30.94 3.82
C GLU A 12 29.26 -31.09 2.39
N ILE A 13 29.75 -30.26 1.47
CA ILE A 13 29.59 -30.48 0.03
C ILE A 13 30.51 -31.65 -0.32
N SER A 14 30.01 -32.88 -0.15
CA SER A 14 30.65 -34.08 -0.68
C SER A 14 30.67 -33.96 -2.19
N SER A 15 31.86 -33.73 -2.74
CA SER A 15 32.13 -33.69 -4.18
C SER A 15 32.07 -35.12 -4.75
N ASP A 16 30.88 -35.72 -4.75
CA ASP A 16 30.59 -36.95 -5.50
C ASP A 16 30.26 -36.54 -6.93
N GLU A 17 31.25 -36.70 -7.82
CA GLU A 17 31.13 -36.48 -9.26
C GLU A 17 30.17 -37.50 -9.89
N SER A 18 28.88 -37.18 -9.85
CA SER A 18 27.96 -37.51 -10.93
C SER A 18 27.40 -36.20 -11.49
N VAL A 19 28.28 -35.49 -12.20
CA VAL A 19 27.90 -34.38 -13.08
C VAL A 19 27.03 -34.97 -14.19
N ASP A 20 25.72 -34.99 -13.96
CA ASP A 20 24.77 -34.88 -15.05
C ASP A 20 25.19 -33.63 -15.83
N GLU A 21 25.54 -33.77 -17.11
CA GLU A 21 25.97 -32.70 -18.01
C GLU A 21 24.82 -31.72 -18.33
N SER A 22 24.01 -31.36 -17.33
CA SER A 22 23.18 -30.18 -17.41
C SER A 22 24.11 -28.98 -17.35
N ASP A 23 24.24 -28.27 -18.47
CA ASP A 23 24.99 -27.02 -18.60
C ASP A 23 24.87 -26.17 -17.33
N LYS A 24 25.99 -25.92 -16.64
CA LYS A 24 26.06 -25.08 -15.43
C LYS A 24 25.68 -23.65 -15.79
N VAL A 25 24.38 -23.38 -15.82
CA VAL A 25 23.85 -22.03 -16.01
C VAL A 25 24.14 -21.18 -14.76
N PRO A 26 24.59 -19.93 -14.94
CA PRO A 26 24.76 -18.99 -13.83
C PRO A 26 23.49 -18.90 -12.97
N ARG A 27 23.65 -18.62 -11.68
CA ARG A 27 22.52 -18.48 -10.74
C ARG A 27 21.48 -17.44 -11.16
N ASP A 28 21.91 -16.44 -11.92
CA ASP A 28 21.07 -15.35 -12.44
C ASP A 28 20.62 -15.58 -13.89
N PHE A 29 20.83 -16.79 -14.43
CA PHE A 29 20.39 -17.11 -15.79
C PHE A 29 18.87 -17.13 -15.85
N GLN A 30 18.33 -16.30 -16.74
CA GLN A 30 16.92 -16.29 -17.11
C GLN A 30 16.84 -16.52 -18.62
N SER A 31 16.03 -17.50 -19.03
CA SER A 31 15.78 -17.72 -20.46
C SER A 31 14.96 -16.56 -21.04
N GLU A 32 15.16 -16.24 -22.33
CA GLU A 32 14.37 -15.20 -23.01
C GLU A 32 12.87 -15.52 -22.96
N ALA A 33 12.50 -16.80 -23.08
CA ALA A 33 11.11 -17.24 -22.98
C ALA A 33 10.49 -16.99 -21.59
N ASP A 34 11.25 -17.19 -20.50
CA ASP A 34 10.78 -16.88 -19.15
C ASP A 34 10.71 -15.37 -18.89
N PHE A 35 11.65 -14.62 -19.44
CA PHE A 35 11.61 -13.15 -19.38
C PHE A 35 10.39 -12.61 -20.13
N GLU A 36 10.07 -13.13 -21.31
CA GLU A 36 8.90 -12.70 -22.08
C GLU A 36 7.59 -13.02 -21.36
N LYS A 37 7.46 -14.20 -20.73
CA LYS A 37 6.31 -14.54 -19.90
C LYS A 37 6.16 -13.57 -18.74
N GLN A 38 7.22 -13.33 -17.97
CA GLN A 38 7.19 -12.38 -16.86
C GLN A 38 6.88 -10.97 -17.32
N ARG A 39 7.42 -10.53 -18.46
CA ARG A 39 7.15 -9.20 -19.02
C ARG A 39 5.69 -9.04 -19.45
N GLN A 40 5.07 -10.10 -19.98
CA GLN A 40 3.64 -10.09 -20.34
C GLN A 40 2.74 -10.09 -19.10
N GLU A 41 3.13 -10.81 -18.06
CA GLU A 41 2.34 -10.94 -16.82
C GLU A 41 2.54 -9.75 -15.86
N TRP A 42 3.72 -9.12 -15.90
CA TRP A 42 4.06 -8.05 -14.98
C TRP A 42 3.20 -6.82 -15.24
N LYS A 43 2.48 -6.42 -14.20
CA LYS A 43 1.80 -5.14 -14.15
C LYS A 43 2.36 -4.34 -12.98
N PRO A 44 2.64 -3.05 -13.17
CA PRO A 44 3.00 -2.20 -12.05
C PRO A 44 1.84 -2.23 -11.05
N LYS A 45 2.14 -2.47 -9.78
CA LYS A 45 1.18 -2.25 -8.70
C LYS A 45 0.91 -0.75 -8.64
N ASN A 46 -0.23 -0.34 -9.15
CA ASN A 46 -0.66 1.04 -9.10
C ASN A 46 -1.64 1.16 -7.93
N GLU A 47 -1.25 1.88 -6.89
CA GLU A 47 -2.14 2.19 -5.77
C GLU A 47 -3.14 3.25 -6.27
N LEU A 48 -4.37 2.83 -6.56
CA LEU A 48 -5.42 3.69 -7.13
C LEU A 48 -6.28 4.41 -6.07
N GLY A 49 -5.79 4.47 -4.82
CA GLY A 49 -6.55 5.01 -3.69
C GLY A 49 -7.78 4.16 -3.37
N GLU A 50 -7.60 2.84 -3.35
CA GLU A 50 -8.66 1.86 -3.08
C GLU A 50 -8.56 1.23 -1.68
N ILE A 51 -7.61 1.65 -0.85
CA ILE A 51 -7.44 1.11 0.51
C ILE A 51 -8.74 1.24 1.32
N TRP A 52 -9.51 2.31 1.13
CA TRP A 52 -10.80 2.52 1.80
C TRP A 52 -11.81 1.38 1.59
N LYS A 53 -11.76 0.68 0.45
CA LYS A 53 -12.65 -0.47 0.15
C LYS A 53 -12.32 -1.70 1.00
N THR A 54 -11.10 -1.77 1.53
CA THR A 54 -10.66 -2.88 2.39
C THR A 54 -11.01 -2.66 3.86
N LEU A 55 -11.43 -1.44 4.21
CA LEU A 55 -11.79 -1.09 5.59
C LEU A 55 -13.13 -1.70 5.98
N LYS A 56 -13.18 -2.24 7.21
CA LYS A 56 -14.42 -2.67 7.84
C LYS A 56 -14.89 -1.56 8.77
N LEU A 57 -15.70 -0.66 8.25
CA LEU A 57 -16.27 0.46 9.01
C LEU A 57 -17.74 0.19 9.36
N PRO A 58 -18.26 0.74 10.48
CA PRO A 58 -17.54 1.51 11.51
C PRO A 58 -16.67 0.62 12.41
N VAL A 59 -15.57 1.17 12.94
CA VAL A 59 -14.63 0.45 13.81
C VAL A 59 -14.58 1.09 15.20
N ASP A 60 -14.66 0.26 16.23
CA ASP A 60 -14.55 0.66 17.63
C ASP A 60 -13.16 0.36 18.17
N ASN A 61 -12.52 1.38 18.75
CA ASN A 61 -11.20 1.33 19.37
C ASN A 61 -10.14 0.61 18.50
N PRO A 62 -9.86 1.12 17.28
CA PRO A 62 -8.90 0.50 16.38
C PRO A 62 -7.53 0.35 17.04
N SER A 63 -6.85 -0.75 16.74
CA SER A 63 -5.42 -0.86 17.05
C SER A 63 -4.62 0.20 16.29
N LYS A 64 -3.38 0.43 16.73
CA LYS A 64 -2.46 1.36 16.05
C LYS A 64 -2.31 1.08 14.54
N PRO A 65 -2.09 -0.16 14.07
CA PRO A 65 -2.00 -0.43 12.63
C PRO A 65 -3.32 -0.15 11.91
N GLU A 66 -4.46 -0.53 12.49
CA GLU A 66 -5.77 -0.25 11.89
C GLU A 66 -6.03 1.26 11.77
N SER A 67 -5.68 2.03 12.79
CA SER A 67 -5.79 3.50 12.78
C SER A 67 -4.95 4.12 11.66
N GLN A 68 -3.74 3.58 11.42
CA GLN A 68 -2.88 4.05 10.32
C GLN A 68 -3.46 3.68 8.95
N THR A 69 -3.99 2.45 8.79
CA THR A 69 -4.65 2.06 7.54
C THR A 69 -5.87 2.93 7.23
N ILE A 70 -6.68 3.23 8.24
CA ILE A 70 -7.83 4.13 8.11
C ILE A 70 -7.36 5.54 7.71
N LEU A 71 -6.32 6.07 8.37
CA LEU A 71 -5.79 7.38 8.05
C LEU A 71 -5.25 7.45 6.63
N HIS A 72 -4.44 6.47 6.22
CA HIS A 72 -3.90 6.39 4.86
C HIS A 72 -4.99 6.29 3.82
N ALA A 73 -6.07 5.53 4.06
CA ALA A 73 -7.20 5.48 3.15
C ALA A 73 -7.86 6.86 2.94
N ILE A 74 -8.01 7.64 4.00
CA ILE A 74 -8.54 9.02 3.93
C ILE A 74 -7.55 9.93 3.20
N GLU A 75 -6.26 9.83 3.52
CA GLU A 75 -5.19 10.61 2.90
C GLU A 75 -5.07 10.36 1.40
N GLU A 76 -5.08 9.08 0.98
CA GLU A 76 -5.08 8.72 -0.43
C GLU A 76 -6.25 9.37 -1.15
N LEU A 77 -7.48 9.19 -0.67
CA LEU A 77 -8.66 9.81 -1.28
C LEU A 77 -8.52 11.33 -1.37
N TYR A 78 -7.98 11.98 -0.34
CA TYR A 78 -7.72 13.41 -0.33
C TYR A 78 -6.67 13.81 -1.40
N PHE A 79 -5.55 13.08 -1.52
CA PHE A 79 -4.50 13.37 -2.49
C PHE A 79 -4.91 13.05 -3.93
N PHE A 80 -5.78 12.07 -4.14
CA PHE A 80 -6.41 11.79 -5.44
C PHE A 80 -7.53 12.79 -5.81
N GLY A 81 -7.79 13.79 -4.97
CA GLY A 81 -8.83 14.80 -5.22
C GLY A 81 -10.27 14.28 -5.04
N ARG A 82 -10.43 13.06 -4.52
CA ARG A 82 -11.72 12.39 -4.25
C ARG A 82 -12.27 12.85 -2.91
N TYR A 83 -12.43 14.17 -2.75
CA TYR A 83 -12.76 14.80 -1.47
C TYR A 83 -14.11 14.36 -0.88
N LYS A 84 -15.11 14.11 -1.75
CA LYS A 84 -16.43 13.63 -1.31
C LYS A 84 -16.33 12.26 -0.65
N GLU A 85 -15.66 11.32 -1.31
CA GLU A 85 -15.47 9.95 -0.79
C GLU A 85 -14.58 9.96 0.46
N ALA A 86 -13.54 10.80 0.50
CA ALA A 86 -12.73 11.00 1.69
C ALA A 86 -13.59 11.47 2.89
N GLY A 87 -14.52 12.39 2.65
CA GLY A 87 -15.46 12.88 3.65
C GLY A 87 -16.43 11.79 4.14
N GLU A 88 -16.98 11.00 3.22
CA GLU A 88 -17.88 9.88 3.56
C GLU A 88 -17.16 8.82 4.41
N VAL A 89 -15.92 8.46 4.06
CA VAL A 89 -15.09 7.53 4.85
C VAL A 89 -14.78 8.12 6.23
N ALA A 90 -14.42 9.40 6.30
CA ALA A 90 -14.18 10.07 7.57
C ALA A 90 -15.44 10.09 8.47
N ASP A 91 -16.63 10.30 7.88
CA ASP A 91 -17.90 10.24 8.60
C ASP A 91 -18.19 8.84 9.16
N GLU A 92 -18.00 7.79 8.36
CA GLU A 92 -18.16 6.40 8.83
C GLU A 92 -17.19 6.06 9.97
N VAL A 93 -15.95 6.55 9.89
CA VAL A 93 -14.94 6.36 10.94
C VAL A 93 -15.36 7.08 12.24
N LEU A 94 -15.88 8.31 12.14
CA LEU A 94 -16.28 9.12 13.30
C LEU A 94 -17.50 8.60 14.06
N LYS A 95 -18.29 7.70 13.45
CA LYS A 95 -19.39 6.99 14.12
C LYS A 95 -18.90 5.98 15.16
N GLY A 96 -17.68 5.46 15.01
CA GLY A 96 -17.08 4.54 15.97
C GLY A 96 -16.50 5.23 17.21
N LYS A 97 -16.17 4.45 18.23
CA LYS A 97 -15.42 4.92 19.40
C LYS A 97 -13.93 5.04 19.07
N LEU A 98 -13.43 6.26 18.98
CA LEU A 98 -12.03 6.55 18.64
C LEU A 98 -11.33 7.26 19.81
N ASN A 99 -10.01 7.09 19.89
CA ASN A 99 -9.16 7.91 20.77
C ASN A 99 -9.24 9.40 20.37
N GLU A 100 -9.08 10.30 21.35
CA GLU A 100 -9.27 11.75 21.15
C GLU A 100 -8.35 12.33 20.07
N ASP A 101 -7.05 12.00 20.11
CA ASP A 101 -6.08 12.44 19.11
C ASP A 101 -6.44 11.97 17.70
N PHE A 102 -6.81 10.69 17.56
CA PHE A 102 -7.16 10.12 16.27
C PHE A 102 -8.47 10.73 15.72
N ARG A 103 -9.47 10.90 16.59
CA ARG A 103 -10.73 11.57 16.25
C ARG A 103 -10.48 13.00 15.78
N LYS A 104 -9.57 13.73 16.42
CA LYS A 104 -9.19 15.09 16.01
C LYS A 104 -8.57 15.09 14.61
N THR A 105 -7.61 14.20 14.34
CA THR A 105 -6.99 14.08 13.01
C THR A 105 -8.01 13.78 11.92
N VAL A 106 -8.95 12.85 12.16
CA VAL A 106 -10.01 12.51 11.19
C VAL A 106 -10.95 13.70 10.95
N ASN A 107 -11.30 14.47 12.00
CA ASN A 107 -12.10 15.70 11.85
C ASN A 107 -11.35 16.78 11.05
N ASP A 108 -10.05 16.96 11.27
CA ASP A 108 -9.24 17.92 10.51
C ASP A 108 -9.24 17.57 9.01
N TYR A 109 -9.08 16.29 8.67
CA TYR A 109 -9.16 15.83 7.29
C TYR A 109 -10.57 16.00 6.70
N LYS A 110 -11.61 15.68 7.46
CA LYS A 110 -13.01 15.91 7.05
C LYS A 110 -13.26 17.39 6.71
N GLY A 111 -12.88 18.31 7.60
CA GLY A 111 -13.05 19.75 7.36
C GLY A 111 -12.25 20.26 6.16
N ARG A 112 -11.05 19.72 5.91
CA ARG A 112 -10.28 20.00 4.69
C ARG A 112 -10.99 19.48 3.43
N CYS A 113 -11.56 18.27 3.48
CA CYS A 113 -12.32 17.69 2.38
C CYS A 113 -13.56 18.51 2.07
N GLU A 114 -14.30 18.96 3.08
CA GLU A 114 -15.48 19.82 2.90
C GLU A 114 -15.08 21.18 2.29
N ALA A 115 -14.03 21.82 2.82
CA ALA A 115 -13.53 23.09 2.28
C ALA A 115 -13.03 22.99 0.83
N ARG A 116 -12.54 21.83 0.41
CA ARG A 116 -12.12 21.55 -0.97
C ARG A 116 -13.30 21.12 -1.86
N SER A 117 -14.26 20.38 -1.32
CA SER A 117 -15.47 19.92 -2.04
C SER A 117 -16.46 21.05 -2.32
N ILE A 118 -16.43 22.13 -1.54
CA ILE A 118 -17.19 23.36 -1.80
C ILE A 118 -16.51 24.22 -2.88
N LYS A 119 -15.22 23.97 -3.17
CA LYS A 119 -14.48 24.61 -4.26
C LYS A 119 -14.36 23.69 -5.49
N PRO A 120 -15.42 23.53 -6.29
CA PRO A 120 -15.21 23.22 -7.70
C PRO A 120 -16.16 23.99 -8.62
N ALA A 121 -15.58 24.64 -9.65
CA ALA A 121 -16.23 25.16 -10.88
C ALA A 121 -16.59 26.67 -11.04
N ASP A 122 -16.39 27.56 -10.07
CA ASP A 122 -16.65 29.02 -10.27
C ASP A 122 -15.40 29.85 -10.65
N LYS A 123 -14.47 29.30 -11.44
CA LYS A 123 -13.34 30.07 -12.02
C LYS A 123 -12.94 29.59 -13.42
N GLU A 124 -13.92 29.30 -14.26
CA GLU A 124 -13.78 29.50 -15.71
C GLU A 124 -15.03 30.25 -16.11
N ASP A 125 -14.87 31.55 -16.44
CA ASP A 125 -15.83 32.49 -17.07
C ASP A 125 -15.75 33.89 -16.45
N ILE A 126 -14.55 34.51 -16.48
CA ILE A 126 -14.47 35.98 -16.50
C ILE A 126 -13.46 36.39 -17.58
N ASP A 127 -14.03 36.54 -18.77
CA ASP A 127 -13.80 37.65 -19.71
C ASP A 127 -12.42 37.77 -20.39
N THR A 128 -12.27 37.07 -21.52
CA THR A 128 -11.45 37.56 -22.64
C THR A 128 -12.36 38.29 -23.61
N SER A 129 -12.63 39.57 -23.35
CA SER A 129 -13.07 40.53 -24.34
C SER A 129 -12.84 41.95 -23.81
N GLN A 130 -11.67 42.52 -24.13
CA GLN A 130 -11.52 43.89 -24.64
C GLN A 130 -10.10 44.15 -25.13
#